data_AF-A0A2K2HDX5-F1
#
_entry.id   AF-A0A2K2HDX5-F1
#
_cell.length_a   1.000
_cell.length_b   1.000
_cell.length_c   1.000
_cell.angle_alpha   90.00
_cell.angle_beta   90.00
_cell.angle_gamma   90.00
#
_symmetry.space_group_name_H-M   'P 1'
#
loop_
_entity.id
_entity.type
_entity.pdbx_description
1 polymer ?
#
loop_
_entity_poly.entity_id
_entity_poly.type
_entity_poly.pdbx_seq_one_letter_code
_entity_poly.pdbx_strand_id
1 'polypeptide(L)'
;MLVLLLPAKVTAVEMSPEIETALALCARCAALPDEEVPAAAKTVHLLVEKLEAARNPADKVWLFRLKRCGSFLAYRAEAAADGEKKPAQ
;
A
#
# COMPACT_ATOMS: atom_id res chain seq x y z
N MET A 1 4.72 -31.66 -32.71
CA MET A 1 3.48 -30.94 -32.36
C MET A 1 3.73 -30.22 -31.04
N LEU A 2 3.87 -28.89 -31.07
CA LEU A 2 4.21 -28.09 -29.90
C LEU A 2 2.92 -27.82 -29.11
N VAL A 3 2.75 -28.44 -27.95
CA VAL A 3 1.59 -28.20 -27.08
C VAL A 3 1.83 -26.88 -26.34
N LEU A 4 1.15 -25.82 -26.79
CA LEU A 4 1.03 -24.56 -26.06
C LEU A 4 0.16 -24.80 -24.83
N LEU A 5 0.80 -25.05 -23.68
CA LEU A 5 0.16 -25.01 -22.38
C LEU A 5 -0.28 -23.57 -22.09
N LEU A 6 -1.56 -23.28 -22.29
CA LEU A 6 -2.17 -22.01 -21.90
C LEU A 6 -1.86 -21.73 -20.42
N PRO A 7 -1.41 -20.52 -20.06
CA PRO A 7 -1.15 -20.20 -18.67
C PRO A 7 -2.45 -20.29 -17.89
N ALA A 8 -2.33 -20.87 -16.70
CA ALA A 8 -3.39 -21.15 -15.75
C ALA A 8 -4.37 -19.97 -15.64
N LYS A 9 -5.67 -20.32 -15.54
CA LYS A 9 -6.76 -19.43 -15.15
C LYS A 9 -6.24 -18.35 -14.22
N VAL A 10 -6.31 -17.09 -14.66
CA VAL A 10 -6.20 -15.93 -13.77
C VAL A 10 -7.40 -16.04 -12.82
N THR A 11 -7.24 -16.81 -11.75
CA THR A 11 -8.14 -16.74 -10.62
C THR A 11 -8.02 -15.32 -10.12
N ALA A 12 -9.07 -14.53 -10.35
CA ALA A 12 -9.19 -13.20 -9.78
C ALA A 12 -8.85 -13.35 -8.30
N VAL A 13 -7.74 -12.75 -7.88
CA VAL A 13 -7.36 -12.75 -6.48
C VAL A 13 -8.48 -12.01 -5.77
N GLU A 14 -9.24 -12.73 -4.96
CA GLU A 14 -10.37 -12.17 -4.24
C GLU A 14 -9.84 -11.05 -3.34
N MET A 15 -10.23 -9.82 -3.65
CA MET A 15 -9.72 -8.64 -2.99
C MET A 15 -10.56 -8.42 -1.74
N SER A 16 -9.95 -8.53 -0.57
CA SER A 16 -10.67 -8.25 0.67
C SER A 16 -11.06 -6.76 0.74
N PRO A 17 -12.16 -6.40 1.41
CA PRO A 17 -12.59 -5.01 1.56
C PRO A 17 -11.54 -4.12 2.23
N GLU A 18 -10.73 -4.69 3.13
CA GLU A 18 -9.60 -4.00 3.78
C GLU A 18 -8.52 -3.63 2.76
N ILE A 19 -8.19 -4.54 1.83
CA ILE A 19 -7.22 -4.30 0.75
C ILE A 19 -7.77 -3.27 -0.23
N GLU A 20 -9.04 -3.36 -0.61
CA GLU A 20 -9.68 -2.39 -1.50
C GLU A 20 -9.62 -0.97 -0.92
N THR A 21 -9.98 -0.83 0.37
CA THR A 21 -9.95 0.44 1.09
C THR A 21 -8.53 1.02 1.14
N ALA A 22 -7.53 0.18 1.48
CA ALA A 22 -6.15 0.61 1.54
C ALA A 22 -5.60 0.98 0.16
N LEU A 23 -5.98 0.28 -0.91
CA LEU A 23 -5.62 0.64 -2.28
C LEU A 23 -6.27 1.94 -2.73
N ALA A 24 -7.51 2.20 -2.33
CA ALA A 24 -8.20 3.47 -2.59
C ALA A 24 -7.50 4.65 -1.88
N LEU A 25 -7.02 4.45 -0.64
CA LEU A 25 -6.17 5.40 0.08
C LEU A 25 -4.84 5.60 -0.67
N CYS A 26 -4.20 4.53 -1.11
CA CYS A 26 -2.97 4.58 -1.89
C CYS A 26 -3.13 5.31 -3.22
N ALA A 27 -4.28 5.18 -3.91
CA ALA A 27 -4.54 5.89 -5.15
C ALA A 27 -4.58 7.42 -4.97
N ARG A 28 -4.97 7.89 -3.78
CA ARG A 28 -5.04 9.33 -3.43
C ARG A 28 -3.91 9.79 -2.52
N CYS A 29 -2.91 8.96 -2.24
CA CYS A 29 -1.84 9.26 -1.28
C CYS A 29 -1.02 10.52 -1.59
N ALA A 30 -0.95 10.93 -2.86
CA ALA A 30 -0.28 12.16 -3.27
C ALA A 30 -1.11 13.43 -2.98
N ALA A 31 -2.43 13.31 -2.90
CA ALA A 31 -3.37 14.41 -2.69
C ALA A 31 -3.96 14.46 -1.26
N LEU A 32 -3.65 13.47 -0.42
CA LEU A 32 -4.03 13.46 0.98
C LEU A 32 -3.44 14.69 1.69
N PRO A 33 -4.22 15.43 2.49
CA PRO A 33 -3.71 16.53 3.31
C PRO A 33 -2.75 16.00 4.37
N ASP A 34 -1.76 16.82 4.76
CA ASP A 34 -0.66 16.40 5.63
C ASP A 34 -1.15 15.94 7.01
N GLU A 35 -2.24 16.48 7.54
CA GLU A 35 -2.85 16.00 8.79
C GLU A 35 -3.38 14.55 8.71
N GLU A 36 -3.78 14.08 7.52
CA GLU A 36 -4.32 12.74 7.31
C GLU A 36 -3.23 11.72 6.94
N VAL A 37 -2.07 12.18 6.48
CA VAL A 37 -0.96 11.32 6.05
C VAL A 37 -0.50 10.33 7.14
N PRO A 38 -0.29 10.73 8.42
CA PRO A 38 0.12 9.80 9.48
C PRO A 38 -0.91 8.70 9.73
N ALA A 39 -2.21 9.05 9.72
CA ALA A 39 -3.29 8.09 9.91
C ALA A 39 -3.35 7.10 8.73
N ALA A 40 -3.23 7.59 7.50
CA ALA A 40 -3.19 6.75 6.30
C ALA A 40 -1.96 5.82 6.31
N ALA A 41 -0.77 6.34 6.69
CA ALA A 41 0.45 5.56 6.81
C ALA A 41 0.28 4.40 7.80
N LYS A 42 -0.31 4.68 8.98
CA LYS A 42 -0.60 3.68 10.01
C LYS A 42 -1.57 2.60 9.52
N THR A 43 -2.67 2.99 8.88
CA THR A 43 -3.66 2.03 8.34
C THR A 43 -3.02 1.09 7.32
N VAL A 44 -2.23 1.63 6.37
CA VAL A 44 -1.55 0.80 5.37
C VAL A 44 -0.49 -0.10 6.01
N HIS A 45 0.26 0.42 7.00
CA HIS A 45 1.27 -0.35 7.71
C HIS A 45 0.69 -1.56 8.47
N LEU A 46 -0.37 -1.35 9.25
CA LEU A 46 -1.04 -2.43 10.00
C LEU A 46 -1.61 -3.51 9.06
N LEU A 47 -2.15 -3.11 7.91
CA LEU A 47 -2.64 -4.06 6.93
C LEU A 47 -1.49 -4.87 6.31
N VAL A 48 -0.37 -4.24 5.99
CA VAL A 48 0.83 -4.95 5.51
C VAL A 48 1.28 -5.99 6.54
N GLU A 49 1.43 -5.63 7.81
CA GLU A 49 1.81 -6.57 8.87
C GLU A 49 0.86 -7.78 8.96
N LYS A 50 -0.45 -7.52 8.91
CA LYS A 50 -1.49 -8.56 8.91
C LYS A 50 -1.33 -9.52 7.72
N LEU A 51 -1.12 -8.99 6.51
CA LEU A 51 -0.96 -9.79 5.30
C LEU A 51 0.35 -10.59 5.31
N GLU A 52 1.44 -10.04 5.84
CA GLU A 52 2.70 -10.75 6.01
C GLU A 52 2.61 -11.88 7.03
N ALA A 53 1.91 -11.64 8.14
CA ALA A 53 1.67 -12.65 9.17
C ALA A 53 0.83 -13.82 8.63
N ALA A 54 -0.19 -13.53 7.80
CA ALA A 54 -1.03 -14.53 7.18
C ALA A 54 -0.31 -15.40 6.14
N ARG A 55 0.80 -14.90 5.55
CA ARG A 55 1.62 -15.58 4.53
C ARG A 55 0.80 -16.14 3.35
N ASN A 56 -0.32 -15.51 3.01
CA ASN A 56 -1.19 -15.95 1.94
C ASN A 56 -0.56 -15.64 0.56
N PRO A 57 -0.29 -16.64 -0.29
CA PRO A 57 0.29 -16.42 -1.61
C PRO A 57 -0.57 -15.54 -2.53
N ALA A 58 -1.89 -15.56 -2.34
CA ALA A 58 -2.83 -14.78 -3.13
C ALA A 58 -2.62 -13.26 -2.93
N ASP A 59 -2.22 -12.87 -1.72
CA ASP A 59 -2.09 -11.45 -1.34
C ASP A 59 -0.78 -10.82 -1.78
N LYS A 60 0.17 -11.58 -2.34
CA LYS A 60 1.51 -11.08 -2.70
C LYS A 60 1.48 -9.86 -3.62
N VAL A 61 0.55 -9.83 -4.58
CA VAL A 61 0.41 -8.70 -5.51
C VAL A 61 -0.07 -7.43 -4.79
N TRP A 62 -0.99 -7.59 -3.83
CA TRP A 62 -1.51 -6.50 -3.02
C TRP A 62 -0.47 -6.01 -2.02
N LEU A 63 0.21 -6.96 -1.35
CA LEU A 63 1.30 -6.69 -0.42
C LEU A 63 2.39 -5.82 -1.06
N PHE A 64 2.79 -6.13 -2.29
CA PHE A 64 3.77 -5.33 -3.02
C PHE A 64 3.30 -3.88 -3.23
N ARG A 65 2.05 -3.69 -3.65
CA ARG A 65 1.48 -2.34 -3.87
C ARG A 65 1.35 -1.55 -2.57
N LEU A 66 0.83 -2.20 -1.52
CA LEU A 66 0.63 -1.60 -0.21
C LEU A 66 1.95 -1.20 0.44
N LYS A 67 3.00 -2.02 0.34
CA LYS A 67 4.35 -1.66 0.83
C LYS A 67 4.90 -0.41 0.15
N ARG A 68 4.82 -0.33 -1.18
CA ARG A 68 5.31 0.84 -1.92
C ARG A 68 4.57 2.13 -1.51
N CYS A 69 3.24 2.04 -1.40
CA CYS A 69 2.41 3.13 -0.93
C CYS A 69 2.72 3.53 0.53
N GLY A 70 2.86 2.54 1.42
CA GLY A 70 3.20 2.75 2.82
C GLY A 70 4.54 3.47 2.99
N SER A 71 5.56 3.12 2.21
CA SER A 71 6.85 3.84 2.21
C SER A 71 6.71 5.29 1.75
N PHE A 72 5.86 5.57 0.77
CA PHE A 72 5.61 6.95 0.33
C PHE A 72 4.86 7.78 1.38
N LEU A 73 3.85 7.19 2.03
CA LEU A 73 3.12 7.83 3.12
C LEU A 73 4.02 8.08 4.33
N ALA A 74 4.90 7.14 4.67
CA ALA A 74 5.90 7.32 5.74
C ALA A 74 6.85 8.48 5.42
N TYR A 75 7.38 8.52 4.18
CA TYR A 75 8.21 9.64 3.73
C TYR A 75 7.48 10.99 3.83
N ARG A 76 6.21 11.07 3.42
CA ARG A 76 5.42 12.30 3.56
C ARG A 76 5.19 12.69 5.02
N ALA A 77 4.93 11.71 5.89
CA ALA A 77 4.76 11.96 7.33
C ALA A 77 6.04 12.51 7.96
N GLU A 78 7.21 11.97 7.59
CA GLU A 78 8.52 12.45 8.02
C GLU A 78 8.79 13.87 7.49
N ALA A 79 8.52 14.12 6.20
CA ALA A 79 8.72 15.43 5.59
C ALA A 79 7.82 16.52 6.22
N ALA A 80 6.59 16.18 6.61
CA ALA A 80 5.70 17.10 7.32
C ALA A 80 6.24 17.42 8.74
N ALA A 81 6.78 16.43 9.44
CA ALA A 81 7.39 16.61 10.77
C ALA A 81 8.71 17.40 10.73
N ASP A 82 9.52 17.24 9.68
CA ASP A 82 10.77 17.99 9.49
C ASP A 82 10.53 19.40 8.90
N GLY A 83 9.42 19.60 8.18
CA GLY A 83 9.01 20.91 7.66
C GLY A 83 8.76 21.95 8.76
N GLU A 84 8.32 21.54 9.95
CA GLU A 84 8.22 22.40 11.13
C GLU A 84 9.58 22.91 11.65
N LYS A 85 10.71 22.31 11.22
CA LYS A 85 12.06 22.66 11.70
C LYS A 85 12.88 23.52 10.75
N LYS A 86 12.40 23.87 9.55
CA LYS A 86 13.17 24.72 8.63
C LYS A 86 12.81 26.20 8.80
N PRO A 87 13.67 27.05 9.42
CA PRO A 87 13.53 28.49 9.24
C PRO A 87 13.76 28.81 7.77
N ALA A 88 12.92 29.69 7.22
CA ALA A 88 13.07 30.22 5.88
C ALA A 88 14.51 30.68 5.65
N GLN A 89 15.13 30.17 4.58
CA GLN A 89 16.32 30.77 3.98
C GLN A 89 15.90 31.61 2.79
#